data_AF-A0A4U9U3Q7-F1
#
_entry.id   AF-A0A4U9U3Q7-F1
#
_cell.length_a   1.000
_cell.length_b   1.000
_cell.length_c   1.000
_cell.angle_alpha   90.00
_cell.angle_beta   90.00
_cell.angle_gamma   90.00
#
_symmetry.space_group_name_H-M   'P 1'
#
loop_
_entity.id
_entity.type
_entity.pdbx_description
1 polymer ?
#
loop_
_entity_poly.entity_id
_entity_poly.type
_entity_poly.pdbx_seq_one_letter_code
_entity_poly.pdbx_strand_id
1 'polypeptide(L)' 'MLQRIQALSNVSPQFRQLWQQHDIHGRCQGQRTFLVAGAGEVTFEHASFIVDEDNHLRLVMYSAQPDCPTSAAFEAML' A
#
# COMPACT_ATOMS: atom_id res chain seq x y z
N MET A 1 -8.52 -13.85 15.27
CA MET A 1 -8.49 -13.49 13.83
C MET A 1 -9.81 -13.73 13.11
N LEU A 2 -10.42 -14.91 13.21
CA LEU A 2 -11.60 -15.30 12.40
C LEU A 2 -12.81 -14.35 12.52
N GLN A 3 -13.14 -13.87 13.73
CA GLN A 3 -14.25 -12.91 13.91
C GLN A 3 -14.08 -11.62 13.09
N ARG A 4 -12.84 -11.14 12.93
CA ARG A 4 -12.55 -9.88 12.23
C ARG A 4 -12.66 -10.03 10.71
N ILE A 5 -12.26 -11.19 10.18
CA ILE A 5 -12.44 -11.52 8.76
C ILE A 5 -13.94 -11.61 8.44
N GLN A 6 -14.72 -12.25 9.32
CA GLN A 6 -16.16 -12.40 9.11
C GLN A 6 -16.91 -11.07 9.19
N ALA A 7 -16.56 -10.20 10.15
CA ALA A 7 -17.10 -8.85 10.22
C ALA A 7 -16.80 -8.05 8.93
N LEU A 8 -15.55 -8.04 8.46
CA LEU A 8 -15.16 -7.34 7.23
C LEU A 8 -15.81 -7.92 5.98
N SER A 9 -15.94 -9.25 5.91
CA SER A 9 -16.59 -9.92 4.79
C SER A 9 -18.10 -9.64 4.71
N ASN A 10 -18.75 -9.33 5.83
CA ASN A 10 -20.16 -8.97 5.88
C ASN A 10 -20.40 -7.53 5.42
N VAL A 11 -19.50 -6.61 5.75
CA VAL A 11 -19.66 -5.17 5.42
C VAL A 11 -19.07 -4.80 4.06
N SER A 12 -18.13 -5.58 3.52
CA SER A 12 -17.49 -5.30 2.23
C SER A 12 -17.47 -6.53 1.32
N PRO A 13 -18.35 -6.58 0.30
CA PRO A 13 -18.31 -7.62 -0.73
C PRO A 13 -16.96 -7.67 -1.47
N GLN A 14 -16.34 -6.51 -1.69
CA GLN A 14 -15.02 -6.41 -2.32
C GLN A 14 -13.94 -7.06 -1.44
N PHE A 15 -13.94 -6.79 -0.14
CA PHE A 15 -13.03 -7.45 0.80
C PHE A 15 -13.21 -8.97 0.76
N ARG A 16 -14.46 -9.45 0.79
CA ARG A 16 -14.77 -10.89 0.73
C ARG A 16 -14.19 -11.53 -0.52
N GLN A 17 -14.36 -10.90 -1.69
CA GLN A 17 -13.84 -11.41 -2.96
C GLN A 17 -12.31 -11.46 -2.96
N LEU A 18 -11.64 -10.37 -2.57
CA LEU A 18 -10.18 -10.30 -2.54
C LEU A 18 -9.58 -11.27 -1.51
N TRP A 19 -10.22 -11.41 -0.35
CA TRP A 19 -9.79 -12.34 0.70
C TRP A 19 -9.87 -13.80 0.23
N GLN A 20 -10.90 -14.16 -0.54
CA GLN A 20 -11.02 -15.52 -1.09
C GLN A 20 -9.90 -15.84 -2.10
N GLN A 21 -9.46 -14.85 -2.89
CA GLN A 21 -8.41 -15.01 -3.88
C GLN A 21 -7.02 -15.28 -3.26
N HIS A 22 -6.80 -14.92 -1.99
CA HIS A 22 -5.54 -15.12 -1.27
C HIS A 22 -4.29 -14.63 -2.02
N ASP A 23 -4.43 -13.61 -2.86
CA ASP A 23 -3.33 -13.03 -3.64
C ASP A 23 -2.46 -12.09 -2.79
N ILE A 24 -1.92 -12.65 -1.70
CA ILE A 24 -1.12 -11.94 -0.72
C ILE A 24 0.31 -11.91 -1.22
N HIS A 25 0.68 -10.78 -1.80
CA HIS A 25 2.07 -10.50 -2.13
C HIS A 25 2.87 -10.30 -0.84
N GLY A 26 3.98 -11.03 -0.71
CA GLY A 26 4.86 -10.97 0.44
C GLY A 26 5.59 -9.63 0.58
N ARG A 27 6.60 -9.59 1.46
CA ARG A 27 7.46 -8.40 1.65
C ARG A 27 7.97 -7.95 0.28
N CYS A 28 7.61 -6.73 -0.10
CA CYS A 28 7.83 -6.25 -1.45
C CYS A 28 8.72 -5.01 -1.38
N GLN A 29 9.87 -5.08 -2.04
CA GLN A 29 10.67 -3.91 -2.39
C GLN A 29 10.56 -3.72 -3.89
N GLY A 30 10.39 -2.49 -4.36
CA GLY A 30 10.31 -2.21 -5.78
C GLY A 30 9.55 -0.92 -6.07
N GLN A 31 9.17 -0.74 -7.34
CA GLN A 31 8.45 0.44 -7.77
C GLN A 31 6.96 0.13 -7.95
N ARG A 32 6.10 1.10 -7.60
CA ARG A 32 4.66 1.05 -7.84
C ARG A 32 4.18 2.39 -8.38
N THR A 33 3.43 2.35 -9.46
CA THR A 33 2.80 3.54 -10.02
C THR A 33 1.34 3.58 -9.59
N PHE A 34 0.90 4.70 -9.03
CA PHE A 34 -0.49 4.93 -8.64
C PHE A 34 -1.02 6.18 -9.32
N LEU A 35 -2.32 6.15 -9.66
CA LEU A 35 -3.03 7.36 -10.06
C LEU A 35 -3.41 8.14 -8.80
N VAL A 36 -2.75 9.26 -8.56
CA VAL A 36 -3.02 10.17 -7.45
C VAL A 36 -3.89 11.32 -7.93
N ALA A 37 -5.05 11.49 -7.29
CA ALA A 37 -5.96 12.59 -7.60
C ALA A 37 -5.25 13.94 -7.41
N GLY A 38 -5.21 14.77 -8.44
CA GLY A 38 -4.55 16.09 -8.43
C GLY A 38 -3.09 16.09 -8.93
N ALA A 39 -2.39 14.96 -8.89
CA ALA A 39 -1.00 14.85 -9.33
C ALA A 39 -0.79 13.99 -10.58
N GLY A 40 -1.74 13.10 -10.92
CA GLY A 40 -1.63 12.18 -12.06
C GLY A 40 -0.96 10.87 -11.67
N GLU A 41 -0.27 10.23 -12.63
CA GLU A 41 0.45 8.98 -12.38
C GLU A 41 1.76 9.22 -11.64
N VAL A 42 1.86 8.78 -10.39
CA VAL A 42 3.04 8.96 -9.54
C VAL A 42 3.68 7.60 -9.28
N THR A 43 4.96 7.48 -9.63
CA THR A 43 5.77 6.30 -9.34
C THR A 43 6.45 6.44 -7.99
N PHE A 44 6.29 5.44 -7.14
CA PHE A 44 6.91 5.36 -5.82
C PHE A 44 7.88 4.21 -5.76
N GLU A 45 9.04 4.45 -5.17
CA GLU A 45 9.83 3.39 -4.57
C GLU A 45 9.17 2.98 -3.25
N HIS A 46 8.87 1.70 -3.13
CA HIS A 46 8.24 1.11 -1.97
C HIS A 46 9.17 0.11 -1.29
N ALA A 47 9.25 0.18 0.04
CA ALA A 47 9.94 -0.79 0.85
C ALA A 47 9.18 -1.08 2.15
N SER A 48 9.25 -2.34 2.59
CA SER A 48 8.67 -2.80 3.85
C SER A 48 9.77 -3.40 4.74
N PHE A 49 9.94 -2.83 5.92
CA PHE A 49 10.92 -3.26 6.92
C PHE A 49 10.23 -3.79 8.17
N ILE A 50 10.84 -4.78 8.82
CA ILE A 50 10.45 -5.20 10.17
C ILE A 50 11.27 -4.36 11.14
N VAL A 51 10.59 -3.64 12.03
CA VAL A 51 11.24 -2.81 13.06
C VAL A 51 11.33 -3.59 14.36
N ASP A 52 10.26 -4.32 14.71
CA ASP A 52 10.18 -5.19 15.87
C ASP A 52 9.27 -6.38 15.52
N GLU A 53 9.85 -7.58 15.46
CA GLU A 53 9.12 -8.77 15.05
C GLU A 53 8.16 -9.28 16.13
N ASP A 54 8.58 -9.20 17.39
CA ASP A 54 7.82 -9.68 18.56
C ASP A 54 6.56 -8.84 18.77
N ASN A 55 6.66 -7.52 18.53
CA ASN A 55 5.52 -6.62 18.55
C ASN A 55 4.83 -6.47 17.18
N HIS A 56 5.25 -7.24 16.17
CA HIS A 56 4.75 -7.18 14.81
C HIS A 56 4.77 -5.77 14.18
N LEU A 57 5.71 -4.93 14.60
CA LEU A 57 5.87 -3.57 14.10
C LEU A 57 6.59 -3.56 12.75
N ARG A 58 5.99 -2.86 11.80
CA ARG A 58 6.50 -2.75 10.43
C ARG A 58 6.54 -1.29 10.00
N LEU A 59 7.62 -0.92 9.32
CA LEU A 59 7.71 0.35 8.61
C LEU A 59 7.47 0.09 7.13
N VAL A 60 6.47 0.77 6.57
CA VAL A 60 6.15 0.73 5.15
C VAL A 60 6.38 2.12 4.60
N MET A 61 7.33 2.25 3.68
CA MET A 61 7.75 3.52 3.11
C MET A 61 7.39 3.57 1.63
N TYR A 62 6.88 4.72 1.20
CA TYR A 62 6.68 5.08 -0.19
C TYR A 62 7.40 6.40 -0.44
N SER A 63 8.40 6.39 -1.31
CA SER A 63 9.16 7.56 -1.72
C SER A 63 8.83 7.87 -3.17
N ALA A 64 8.29 9.05 -3.46
CA ALA A 64 7.99 9.44 -4.83
C ALA A 64 9.31 9.53 -5.63
N GLN A 65 9.29 9.06 -6.88
CA GLN A 65 10.49 9.05 -7.70
C GLN A 65 10.95 10.50 -7.95
N PRO A 66 12.24 10.83 -7.69
CA PRO A 66 12.76 12.16 -7.93
C PRO A 66 12.79 12.50 -9.43
N ASP A 67 12.90 13.79 -9.74
CA ASP A 67 12.99 14.32 -11.11
C ASP A 67 11.80 13.98 -12.03
N CYS A 68 10.64 13.65 -11.44
CA CYS A 68 9.40 13.40 -12.16
C CYS A 68 8.37 14.51 -11.88
N PRO A 69 7.75 15.14 -12.91
CA PRO A 69 6.79 16.23 -12.71
C PRO A 69 5.57 15.85 -11.89
N THR A 70 5.06 14.62 -12.03
CA THR A 70 3.92 14.13 -11.25
C THR A 70 4.30 13.87 -9.80
N SER A 71 5.53 13.41 -9.53
CA SER A 71 6.07 13.31 -8.16
C SER A 71 6.22 14.69 -7.51
N ALA A 72 6.75 15.68 -8.22
CA ALA A 72 6.85 17.04 -7.69
C ALA A 72 5.47 17.66 -7.42
N ALA A 73 4.49 17.41 -8.29
CA ALA A 73 3.11 17.82 -8.08
C ALA A 73 2.50 17.15 -6.84
N PHE A 74 2.77 15.85 -6.63
CA PHE A 74 2.36 15.14 -5.42
C PHE A 74 3.04 15.68 -4.16
N GLU A 75 4.36 15.91 -4.19
CA GLU A 75 5.11 16.44 -3.04
C GLU A 75 4.65 17.84 -2.64
N ALA A 76 4.25 18.68 -3.60
CA ALA A 76 3.68 19.99 -3.33
C ALA A 76 2.29 19.95 -2.64
N MET A 77 1.66 18.78 -2.54
CA MET A 77 0.37 18.59 -1.86
C MET A 77 0.51 18.17 -0.39
N LEU A 78 1.71 17.81 0.07
CA LEU A 78 1.99 17.36 1.43
C LEU A 78 2.19 18.55 2.39
#